data_AF-A0A2U8DQY9-F1
#
_entry.id   AF-A0A2U8DQY9-F1
#
_cell.length_a   1.000
_cell.length_b   1.000
_cell.length_c   1.000
_cell.angle_alpha   90.00
_cell.angle_beta   90.00
_cell.angle_gamma   90.00
#
_symmetry.space_group_name_H-M   'P 1'
#
loop_
_entity.id
_entity.type
_entity.pdbx_description
1 polymer ?
#
loop_
_entity_poly.entity_id
_entity_poly.type
_entity_poly.pdbx_seq_one_letter_code
_entity_poly.pdbx_strand_id
1 'polypeptide(L)'
;MKINTKLPYSILVIFFIIFLPTFVQASEAKNIIEHYSYSTEVNDLNKKTFKIHNKQHINKTLISYDNNNCNTIEQLEELAKDNILNKNTNFSIHYTGNLSDLSGSQKLPNKIMDYVIAYDNYAGYCVTNCITTYSGYDKNIDIKFDVTYLLTHDEEIWVDNKVDSIIQNIIRDSMTQDQKEKAIHDYIVANVAYDETAKKNSPYNALHDGITMCGGYTLLACKMLNKVNIKNLLVLGKVDGSSINNHIWNLVNINEKWYHLDCTWDDPVPDIPNHVCYNYYNLTDDELAKDHNWEMSKYPFAETKYNLNIINIPVKAVQLDKHHITLKIGETTSLAANVLPVDASNNSIKWKFNAEGIIYFDGKTMKGVKSGTVYINAVSDDGSFEDTCVVTVTNEIADPIDINDSTQLQEKTDVDNDKSWKIRFNKNISTTALNKDNVYILDEFNNKVDVNLRFDVSKDTLIVEPLKNYTSGKTYYLVINKKISSDSGKKMNKTIVMKFSIR
;
A
#
# COMPACT_ATOMS: atom_id res chain seq x y z
N MET A 1 98.39 50.36 -23.77
CA MET A 1 98.01 51.79 -23.83
C MET A 1 96.68 51.91 -23.08
N LYS A 2 96.70 52.05 -21.74
CA LYS A 2 96.30 53.27 -20.98
C LYS A 2 95.13 53.99 -21.65
N ILE A 3 93.98 54.22 -20.99
CA ILE A 3 93.78 55.02 -19.77
C ILE A 3 92.47 54.51 -19.11
N ASN A 4 92.45 53.93 -17.89
CA ASN A 4 92.25 54.57 -16.57
C ASN A 4 91.04 55.54 -16.54
N THR A 5 90.01 55.43 -15.68
CA THR A 5 90.08 55.80 -14.25
C THR A 5 88.75 55.54 -13.51
N LYS A 6 88.89 55.08 -12.25
CA LYS A 6 88.18 55.50 -11.02
C LYS A 6 86.69 55.15 -10.77
N LEU A 7 86.49 54.28 -9.77
CA LEU A 7 85.50 54.38 -8.67
C LEU A 7 85.68 55.69 -7.85
N PRO A 8 84.79 56.11 -6.89
CA PRO A 8 83.57 55.49 -6.34
C PRO A 8 82.38 56.48 -6.18
N TYR A 9 81.22 56.02 -5.66
CA TYR A 9 80.51 56.55 -4.48
C TYR A 9 79.04 56.08 -4.48
N SER A 10 78.69 55.37 -3.41
CA SER A 10 77.32 55.07 -3.01
C SER A 10 76.54 56.36 -2.72
N ILE A 11 75.26 56.41 -3.10
CA ILE A 11 74.16 56.97 -2.30
C ILE A 11 72.85 56.31 -2.78
N LEU A 12 72.09 55.87 -1.78
CA LEU A 12 70.81 55.21 -1.79
C LEU A 12 69.67 56.25 -1.83
N VAL A 13 68.71 56.15 -2.76
CA VAL A 13 67.29 56.62 -2.64
C VAL A 13 66.47 55.85 -3.71
N ILE A 14 65.75 54.77 -3.38
CA ILE A 14 64.31 54.66 -3.04
C ILE A 14 63.33 54.95 -4.19
N PHE A 15 62.71 53.85 -4.65
CA PHE A 15 61.37 53.59 -5.21
C PHE A 15 60.76 54.49 -6.30
N PHE A 16 60.42 53.85 -7.43
CA PHE A 16 59.06 53.91 -7.98
C PHE A 16 58.70 52.59 -8.67
N ILE A 17 57.55 52.03 -8.27
CA ILE A 17 56.92 50.80 -8.79
C ILE A 17 56.28 51.10 -10.14
N ILE A 18 56.58 50.32 -11.17
CA ILE A 18 55.67 50.08 -12.30
C ILE A 18 55.74 48.60 -12.68
N PHE A 19 54.56 47.97 -12.66
CA PHE A 19 54.30 46.57 -13.00
C PHE A 19 54.68 46.24 -14.45
N LEU A 20 55.39 45.13 -14.64
CA LEU A 20 55.44 44.38 -15.89
C LEU A 20 54.90 42.97 -15.62
N PRO A 21 54.06 42.40 -16.51
CA PRO A 21 53.43 41.11 -16.29
C PRO A 21 54.49 40.02 -16.36
N THR A 22 54.69 39.31 -15.26
CA THR A 22 55.45 38.06 -15.26
C THR A 22 54.59 36.97 -15.88
N PHE A 23 55.09 36.42 -16.99
CA PHE A 23 54.68 35.12 -17.49
C PHE A 23 54.64 34.11 -16.34
N VAL A 24 53.45 33.65 -15.99
CA VAL A 24 53.29 32.44 -15.18
C VAL A 24 53.43 31.27 -16.14
N GLN A 25 54.55 30.59 -16.01
CA GLN A 25 54.83 29.29 -16.56
C GLN A 25 53.67 28.35 -16.20
N ALA A 26 53.03 27.76 -17.20
CA ALA A 26 51.99 26.76 -17.03
C ALA A 26 52.56 25.62 -16.15
N SER A 27 52.08 25.50 -14.92
CA SER A 27 52.36 24.36 -14.08
C SER A 27 51.54 23.18 -14.59
N GLU A 28 52.25 22.09 -14.84
CA GLU A 28 51.81 20.83 -15.43
C GLU A 28 50.39 20.40 -15.01
N ALA A 29 49.56 20.08 -16.01
CA ALA A 29 48.33 19.33 -15.80
C ALA A 29 48.71 17.98 -15.16
N LYS A 30 48.37 17.82 -13.88
CA LYS A 30 48.57 16.55 -13.18
C LYS A 30 47.45 15.60 -13.62
N ASN A 31 47.68 14.92 -14.74
CA ASN A 31 46.83 13.84 -15.21
C ASN A 31 46.92 12.67 -14.20
N ILE A 32 45.99 12.62 -13.27
CA ILE A 32 45.74 11.41 -12.49
C ILE A 32 44.60 10.68 -13.22
N ILE A 33 44.99 9.84 -14.18
CA ILE A 33 44.08 8.88 -14.81
C ILE A 33 44.08 7.66 -13.88
N GLU A 34 43.06 7.53 -13.05
CA GLU A 34 42.86 6.34 -12.22
C GLU A 34 41.64 5.57 -12.73
N HIS A 35 41.91 4.36 -13.22
CA HIS A 35 40.89 3.38 -13.58
C HIS A 35 40.29 2.79 -12.30
N TYR A 36 38.97 2.78 -12.20
CA TYR A 36 38.27 1.90 -11.28
C TYR A 36 37.51 0.86 -12.09
N SER A 37 37.91 -0.40 -11.91
CA SER A 37 37.05 -1.56 -11.99
C SER A 37 36.70 -1.92 -10.55
N TYR A 38 35.48 -2.38 -10.30
CA TYR A 38 35.12 -2.97 -9.02
C TYR A 38 36.07 -4.14 -8.69
N SER A 39 37.11 -3.86 -7.92
CA SER A 39 37.97 -4.85 -7.27
C SER A 39 37.92 -4.59 -5.78
N THR A 40 37.47 -5.61 -5.06
CA THR A 40 37.41 -5.72 -3.60
C THR A 40 38.63 -5.13 -2.90
N GLU A 41 38.45 -4.03 -2.18
CA GLU A 41 39.19 -3.66 -0.97
C GLU A 41 38.63 -2.32 -0.43
N VAL A 42 37.82 -2.37 0.64
CA VAL A 42 37.23 -1.19 1.30
C VAL A 42 37.85 -1.06 2.69
N ASN A 43 38.65 -0.01 2.92
CA ASN A 43 39.15 0.37 4.23
C ASN A 43 38.44 1.62 4.77
N ASP A 44 38.02 1.49 6.03
CA ASP A 44 37.81 2.50 7.08
C ASP A 44 37.18 3.84 6.71
N LEU A 45 35.92 4.10 7.15
CA LEU A 45 35.45 5.45 7.55
C LEU A 45 34.04 5.58 8.20
N ASN A 46 33.39 4.57 8.76
CA ASN A 46 32.05 4.76 9.37
C ASN A 46 32.05 5.04 10.89
N LYS A 47 32.67 6.16 11.30
CA LYS A 47 32.66 6.65 12.70
C LYS A 47 31.73 7.84 12.98
N LYS A 48 30.78 8.18 12.10
CA LYS A 48 29.80 9.26 12.38
C LYS A 48 28.36 8.75 12.34
N THR A 49 27.73 8.83 13.51
CA THR A 49 26.32 8.56 13.84
C THR A 49 25.32 8.99 12.75
N PHE A 50 24.50 8.02 12.33
CA PHE A 50 23.40 8.15 11.38
C PHE A 50 22.26 9.05 11.92
N LYS A 51 21.88 10.07 11.16
CA LYS A 51 20.58 10.76 11.29
C LYS A 51 19.77 10.54 10.01
N ILE A 52 18.88 9.57 10.06
CA ILE A 52 17.95 9.22 8.97
C ILE A 52 17.04 10.44 8.71
N HIS A 53 17.11 11.02 7.51
CA HIS A 53 16.17 12.06 7.08
C HIS A 53 14.88 11.38 6.59
N ASN A 54 13.76 11.68 7.25
CA ASN A 54 12.45 11.16 6.89
C ASN A 54 12.04 11.58 5.47
N LYS A 55 11.59 10.60 4.69
CA LYS A 55 11.02 10.71 3.34
C LYS A 55 9.75 11.58 3.38
N GLN A 56 9.87 12.87 3.11
CA GLN A 56 8.71 13.67 2.70
C GLN A 56 8.48 13.45 1.21
N HIS A 57 7.23 13.21 0.84
CA HIS A 57 6.79 13.18 -0.55
C HIS A 57 7.10 14.52 -1.23
N ILE A 58 8.21 14.60 -1.95
CA ILE A 58 8.52 15.75 -2.80
C ILE A 58 7.75 15.55 -4.09
N ASN A 59 6.71 16.37 -4.30
CA ASN A 59 6.09 16.54 -5.60
C ASN A 59 7.17 16.78 -6.64
N LYS A 60 7.14 15.98 -7.71
CA LYS A 60 8.02 16.03 -8.88
C LYS A 60 7.87 17.37 -9.61
N THR A 61 8.39 18.43 -9.00
CA THR A 61 8.66 19.70 -9.67
C THR A 61 10.00 19.48 -10.36
N LEU A 62 9.98 19.47 -11.69
CA LEU A 62 11.20 19.59 -12.52
C LEU A 62 11.87 20.92 -12.13
N ILE A 63 12.78 20.88 -11.15
CA ILE A 63 13.72 21.96 -10.93
C ILE A 63 14.74 21.84 -12.05
N SER A 64 14.63 22.71 -13.05
CA SER A 64 15.74 22.95 -13.97
C SER A 64 16.89 23.54 -13.15
N TYR A 65 17.86 22.70 -12.78
CA TYR A 65 19.12 23.15 -12.16
C TYR A 65 19.95 23.85 -13.23
N ASP A 66 19.63 25.12 -13.48
CA ASP A 66 20.32 25.97 -14.44
C ASP A 66 21.67 26.49 -13.90
N ASN A 67 22.26 25.83 -12.90
CA ASN A 67 23.65 26.04 -12.53
C ASN A 67 24.18 24.77 -11.85
N ASN A 68 25.00 24.00 -12.57
CA ASN A 68 25.83 22.92 -12.02
C ASN A 68 26.93 23.47 -11.08
N ASN A 69 26.69 24.57 -10.39
CA ASN A 69 27.66 25.30 -9.58
C ASN A 69 27.40 25.02 -8.10
N CYS A 70 28.44 24.67 -7.35
CA CYS A 70 28.39 24.49 -5.91
C CYS A 70 29.65 25.04 -5.23
N ASN A 71 29.61 25.26 -3.93
CA ASN A 71 30.76 25.74 -3.15
C ASN A 71 31.03 24.96 -1.86
N THR A 72 30.17 23.99 -1.51
CA THR A 72 30.40 23.06 -0.38
C THR A 72 30.33 21.61 -0.86
N ILE A 73 30.89 20.69 -0.07
CA ILE A 73 30.85 19.26 -0.43
C ILE A 73 29.42 18.72 -0.36
N GLU A 74 28.61 19.21 0.57
CA GLU A 74 27.21 18.78 0.71
C GLU A 74 26.39 19.14 -0.54
N GLN A 75 26.64 20.32 -1.14
CA GLN A 75 26.00 20.71 -2.39
C GLN A 75 26.50 19.86 -3.57
N LEU A 76 27.78 19.52 -3.59
CA LEU A 76 28.37 18.64 -4.60
C LEU A 76 27.76 17.22 -4.50
N GLU A 77 27.63 16.68 -3.29
CA GLU A 77 26.97 15.41 -2.98
C GLU A 77 25.52 15.40 -3.46
N GLU A 78 24.74 16.44 -3.17
CA GLU A 78 23.35 16.57 -3.62
C GLU A 78 23.23 16.60 -5.14
N LEU A 79 24.03 17.41 -5.83
CA LEU A 79 24.02 17.51 -7.30
C LEU A 79 24.45 16.20 -7.96
N ALA A 80 25.48 15.53 -7.44
CA ALA A 80 25.94 14.25 -7.97
C ALA A 80 24.90 13.15 -7.73
N LYS A 81 24.29 13.10 -6.53
CA LYS A 81 23.18 12.20 -6.22
C LYS A 81 22.02 12.41 -7.19
N ASP A 82 21.57 13.64 -7.41
CA ASP A 82 20.46 13.91 -8.34
C ASP A 82 20.78 13.44 -9.77
N ASN A 83 22.00 13.63 -10.25
CA ASN A 83 22.44 13.10 -11.55
C ASN A 83 22.43 11.57 -11.59
N ILE A 84 22.89 10.92 -10.52
CA ILE A 84 22.93 9.45 -10.40
C ILE A 84 21.53 8.85 -10.33
N LEU A 85 20.61 9.47 -9.58
CA LEU A 85 19.20 9.07 -9.52
C LEU A 85 18.49 9.23 -10.88
N ASN A 86 18.90 10.22 -11.68
CA ASN A 86 18.43 10.39 -13.05
C ASN A 86 19.17 9.51 -14.09
N LYS A 87 20.09 8.64 -13.64
CA LYS A 87 20.88 7.73 -14.48
C LYS A 87 21.74 8.43 -15.55
N ASN A 88 22.17 9.67 -15.29
CA ASN A 88 23.10 10.36 -16.18
C ASN A 88 24.46 9.65 -16.18
N THR A 89 24.95 9.24 -17.34
CA THR A 89 26.22 8.50 -17.49
C THR A 89 27.43 9.42 -17.56
N ASN A 90 27.24 10.67 -18.00
CA ASN A 90 28.26 11.71 -18.00
C ASN A 90 27.65 13.05 -17.57
N PHE A 91 28.28 13.71 -16.60
CA PHE A 91 27.90 15.05 -16.19
C PHE A 91 29.10 15.78 -15.59
N SER A 92 29.00 17.10 -15.44
CA SER A 92 30.04 17.92 -14.84
C SER A 92 29.44 18.89 -13.83
N ILE A 93 30.12 19.03 -12.70
CA ILE A 93 29.77 19.94 -11.62
C ILE A 93 30.91 20.92 -11.43
N HIS A 94 30.61 22.20 -11.52
CA HIS A 94 31.52 23.29 -11.24
C HIS A 94 31.56 23.56 -9.73
N TYR A 95 32.74 23.46 -9.14
CA TYR A 95 32.97 23.57 -7.71
C TYR A 95 33.87 24.77 -7.40
N THR A 96 33.35 25.67 -6.58
CA THR A 96 33.99 26.93 -6.18
C THR A 96 34.46 26.94 -4.72
N GLY A 97 34.39 25.79 -4.04
CA GLY A 97 35.00 25.58 -2.72
C GLY A 97 36.51 25.27 -2.80
N ASN A 98 37.14 24.96 -1.68
CA ASN A 98 38.60 24.77 -1.67
C ASN A 98 38.98 23.40 -2.25
N LEU A 99 40.05 23.33 -3.03
CA LEU A 99 40.58 22.07 -3.57
C LEU A 99 40.92 21.06 -2.46
N SER A 100 41.32 21.55 -1.27
CA SER A 100 41.55 20.72 -0.09
C SER A 100 40.32 19.94 0.35
N ASP A 101 39.12 20.46 0.10
CA ASP A 101 37.87 19.85 0.52
C ASP A 101 37.56 18.58 -0.32
N LEU A 102 38.14 18.50 -1.52
CA LEU A 102 38.07 17.35 -2.43
C LEU A 102 39.20 16.32 -2.17
N SER A 103 40.24 16.70 -1.42
CA SER A 103 41.42 15.87 -1.14
C SER A 103 41.47 15.44 0.32
N GLY A 104 40.57 14.52 0.67
CA GLY A 104 40.52 13.85 1.98
C GLY A 104 41.16 12.47 1.99
N SER A 105 41.13 11.79 3.15
CA SER A 105 41.52 10.38 3.28
C SER A 105 40.60 9.46 2.49
N GLN A 106 39.35 9.86 2.29
CA GLN A 106 38.40 9.22 1.37
C GLN A 106 38.44 9.91 0.02
N LYS A 107 38.55 9.11 -1.05
CA LYS A 107 38.43 9.62 -2.42
C LYS A 107 37.00 10.10 -2.67
N LEU A 108 36.84 11.20 -3.42
CA LEU A 108 35.53 11.79 -3.70
C LEU A 108 34.51 10.80 -4.30
N PRO A 109 34.82 9.95 -5.30
CA PRO A 109 33.84 8.99 -5.81
C PRO A 109 33.23 8.12 -4.70
N ASN A 110 34.05 7.66 -3.76
CA ASN A 110 33.59 6.84 -2.64
C ASN A 110 32.70 7.66 -1.70
N LYS A 111 33.08 8.91 -1.42
CA LYS A 111 32.27 9.81 -0.58
C LYS A 111 30.89 10.08 -1.20
N ILE A 112 30.86 10.35 -2.51
CA ILE A 112 29.61 10.52 -3.29
C ILE A 112 28.79 9.23 -3.27
N MET A 113 29.43 8.07 -3.44
CA MET A 113 28.70 6.81 -3.49
C MET A 113 28.16 6.37 -2.14
N ASP A 114 28.90 6.59 -1.05
CA ASP A 114 28.38 6.40 0.31
C ASP A 114 27.17 7.31 0.56
N TYR A 115 27.22 8.56 0.09
CA TYR A 115 26.10 9.49 0.19
C TYR A 115 24.87 9.00 -0.59
N VAL A 116 25.05 8.56 -1.83
CA VAL A 116 23.97 7.99 -2.66
C VAL A 116 23.39 6.73 -2.02
N ILE A 117 24.23 5.80 -1.57
CA ILE A 117 23.79 4.54 -0.92
C ILE A 117 22.99 4.85 0.36
N ALA A 118 23.41 5.86 1.13
CA ALA A 118 22.70 6.28 2.33
C ALA A 118 21.33 6.93 2.01
N TYR A 119 21.19 7.56 0.85
CA TYR A 119 19.94 8.19 0.41
C TYR A 119 18.99 7.19 -0.27
N ASP A 120 19.51 6.43 -1.23
CA ASP A 120 18.80 5.41 -2.00
C ASP A 120 19.77 4.25 -2.26
N ASN A 121 19.72 3.24 -1.39
CA ASN A 121 20.56 2.07 -1.48
C ASN A 121 20.38 1.32 -2.80
N TYR A 122 19.15 1.19 -3.31
CA TYR A 122 18.92 0.56 -4.61
C TYR A 122 19.69 1.28 -5.73
N ALA A 123 19.55 2.60 -5.83
CA ALA A 123 20.21 3.39 -6.86
C ALA A 123 21.74 3.33 -6.72
N GLY A 124 22.25 3.41 -5.49
CA GLY A 124 23.69 3.29 -5.20
C GLY A 124 24.27 1.95 -5.63
N TYR A 125 23.61 0.84 -5.31
CA TYR A 125 24.05 -0.51 -5.71
C TYR A 125 23.79 -0.83 -7.20
N CYS A 126 23.02 -0.01 -7.90
CA CYS A 126 22.92 -0.07 -9.37
C CYS A 126 24.10 0.63 -10.08
N VAL A 127 24.95 1.39 -9.37
CA VAL A 127 26.15 1.98 -9.96
C VAL A 127 27.29 0.96 -9.90
N THR A 128 27.77 0.52 -11.06
CA THR A 128 28.87 -0.46 -11.16
C THR A 128 30.23 0.23 -11.22
N ASN A 129 30.26 1.49 -11.65
CA ASN A 129 31.48 2.29 -11.67
C ASN A 129 31.16 3.79 -11.60
N CYS A 130 31.98 4.55 -10.87
CA CYS A 130 31.91 6.00 -10.79
C CYS A 130 33.33 6.56 -10.79
N ILE A 131 33.69 7.27 -11.87
CA ILE A 131 35.00 7.90 -12.03
C ILE A 131 34.81 9.41 -11.99
N THR A 132 35.66 10.10 -11.24
CA THR A 132 35.73 11.56 -11.23
C THR A 132 37.06 12.06 -11.76
N THR A 133 37.04 13.04 -12.65
CA THR A 133 38.23 13.78 -13.08
C THR A 133 38.07 15.27 -12.80
N TYR A 134 39.14 15.91 -12.33
CA TYR A 134 39.15 17.33 -11.98
C TYR A 134 40.01 18.12 -12.95
N SER A 135 39.56 19.33 -13.29
CA SER A 135 40.36 20.32 -13.98
C SER A 135 40.10 21.71 -13.41
N GLY A 136 41.11 22.59 -13.45
CA GLY A 136 41.00 23.96 -12.95
C GLY A 136 42.00 24.27 -11.84
N TYR A 137 41.67 25.28 -11.02
CA TYR A 137 42.49 25.76 -9.92
C TYR A 137 41.64 25.96 -8.66
N ASP A 138 42.26 26.19 -7.51
CA ASP A 138 41.55 26.35 -6.23
C ASP A 138 40.37 27.34 -6.36
N LYS A 139 39.20 26.96 -5.84
CA LYS A 139 37.93 27.69 -5.93
C LYS A 139 37.36 27.88 -7.34
N ASN A 140 37.87 27.16 -8.33
CA ASN A 140 37.37 27.16 -9.70
C ASN A 140 37.71 25.82 -10.37
N ILE A 141 36.97 24.78 -10.00
CA ILE A 141 37.26 23.39 -10.33
C ILE A 141 36.06 22.79 -11.08
N ASP A 142 36.28 22.28 -12.28
CA ASP A 142 35.29 21.47 -12.99
C ASP A 142 35.51 20.00 -12.64
N ILE A 143 34.48 19.37 -12.10
CA ILE A 143 34.46 17.96 -11.70
C ILE A 143 33.60 17.18 -12.69
N LYS A 144 34.25 16.41 -13.56
CA LYS A 144 33.55 15.52 -14.50
C LYS A 144 33.31 14.16 -13.85
N PHE A 145 32.10 13.65 -13.99
CA PHE A 145 31.68 12.33 -13.55
C PHE A 145 31.42 11.45 -14.77
N ASP A 146 31.98 10.25 -14.74
CA ASP A 146 31.70 9.17 -15.68
C ASP A 146 31.14 7.99 -14.88
N VAL A 147 29.84 7.72 -15.04
CA VAL A 147 29.09 6.74 -14.25
C VAL A 147 28.60 5.61 -15.14
N THR A 148 28.88 4.37 -14.74
CA THR A 148 28.36 3.16 -15.36
C THR A 148 27.30 2.54 -14.46
N TYR A 149 26.17 2.19 -15.05
CA TYR A 149 25.05 1.56 -14.35
C TYR A 149 24.91 0.10 -14.75
N LEU A 150 24.36 -0.68 -13.83
CA LEU A 150 23.98 -2.08 -14.03
C LEU A 150 22.84 -2.23 -15.04
N LEU A 151 21.93 -1.26 -15.09
CA LEU A 151 20.80 -1.20 -16.02
C LEU A 151 20.88 0.07 -16.87
N THR A 152 20.47 -0.05 -18.12
CA THR A 152 20.14 1.12 -18.96
C THR A 152 18.87 1.80 -18.45
N HIS A 153 18.62 3.04 -18.91
CA HIS A 153 17.42 3.79 -18.55
C HIS A 153 16.13 3.08 -18.98
N ASP A 154 16.11 2.50 -20.18
CA ASP A 154 14.94 1.79 -20.72
C ASP A 154 14.68 0.47 -19.97
N GLU A 155 15.74 -0.26 -19.61
CA GLU A 155 15.62 -1.47 -18.78
C GLU A 155 15.08 -1.14 -17.37
N GLU A 156 15.52 -0.03 -16.76
CA GLU A 156 15.00 0.42 -15.46
C GLU A 156 13.50 0.75 -15.54
N ILE A 157 13.06 1.50 -16.56
CA ILE A 157 11.64 1.79 -16.79
C ILE A 157 10.85 0.49 -17.01
N TRP A 158 11.40 -0.45 -17.78
CA TRP A 158 10.73 -1.73 -18.01
C TRP A 158 10.59 -2.53 -16.72
N VAL A 159 11.65 -2.60 -15.90
CA VAL A 159 11.63 -3.26 -14.58
C VAL A 159 10.61 -2.60 -13.67
N ASP A 160 10.56 -1.27 -13.60
CA ASP A 160 9.58 -0.55 -12.77
C ASP A 160 8.14 -0.89 -13.14
N ASN A 161 7.81 -0.86 -14.44
CA ASN A 161 6.47 -1.21 -14.91
C ASN A 161 6.11 -2.68 -14.64
N LYS A 162 7.10 -3.58 -14.79
CA LYS A 162 6.91 -5.01 -14.51
C LYS A 162 6.70 -5.25 -13.02
N VAL A 163 7.50 -4.62 -12.16
CA VAL A 163 7.34 -4.67 -10.69
C VAL A 163 5.98 -4.12 -10.28
N ASP A 164 5.54 -2.98 -10.82
CA ASP A 164 4.23 -2.41 -10.50
C ASP A 164 3.09 -3.39 -10.85
N SER A 165 3.19 -4.05 -12.00
CA SER A 165 2.21 -5.07 -12.42
C SER A 165 2.22 -6.30 -11.50
N ILE A 166 3.39 -6.73 -11.03
CA ILE A 166 3.52 -7.87 -10.12
C ILE A 166 2.93 -7.52 -8.75
N ILE A 167 3.32 -6.37 -8.19
CA ILE A 167 2.85 -5.90 -6.88
C ILE A 167 1.32 -5.76 -6.88
N GLN A 168 0.71 -5.23 -7.93
CA GLN A 168 -0.75 -5.14 -8.06
C GLN A 168 -1.45 -6.51 -8.00
N ASN A 169 -0.78 -7.59 -8.42
CA ASN A 169 -1.35 -8.94 -8.43
C ASN A 169 -1.13 -9.70 -7.11
N ILE A 170 0.03 -9.51 -6.47
CA ILE A 170 0.42 -10.30 -5.29
C ILE A 170 0.16 -9.57 -3.97
N ILE A 171 0.00 -8.25 -3.97
CA ILE A 171 -0.18 -7.42 -2.78
C ILE A 171 -1.60 -6.85 -2.69
N ARG A 172 -2.18 -6.94 -1.49
CA ARG A 172 -3.44 -6.28 -1.13
C ARG A 172 -3.17 -5.24 -0.05
N ASP A 173 -3.93 -4.14 -0.06
CA ASP A 173 -3.76 -3.05 0.92
C ASP A 173 -3.86 -3.53 2.37
N SER A 174 -4.75 -4.50 2.61
CA SER A 174 -4.99 -5.09 3.92
C SER A 174 -3.88 -5.99 4.44
N MET A 175 -2.90 -6.37 3.61
CA MET A 175 -1.82 -7.26 4.03
C MET A 175 -0.90 -6.59 5.06
N THR A 176 -0.48 -7.37 6.06
CA THR A 176 0.58 -6.99 7.01
C THR A 176 1.93 -6.89 6.30
N GLN A 177 2.94 -6.32 6.99
CA GLN A 177 4.31 -6.30 6.46
C GLN A 177 4.83 -7.73 6.21
N ASP A 178 4.60 -8.64 7.16
CA ASP A 178 4.97 -10.05 7.04
C ASP A 178 4.36 -10.72 5.80
N GLN A 179 3.06 -10.50 5.55
CA GLN A 179 2.38 -11.05 4.38
C GLN A 179 2.90 -10.45 3.07
N LYS A 180 3.18 -9.14 3.05
CA LYS A 180 3.72 -8.43 1.89
C LYS A 180 5.11 -8.93 1.52
N GLU A 181 6.00 -9.03 2.51
CA GLU A 181 7.34 -9.56 2.31
C GLU A 181 7.30 -11.00 1.83
N LYS A 182 6.52 -11.88 2.48
CA LYS A 182 6.41 -13.28 2.06
C LYS A 182 5.92 -13.39 0.61
N ALA A 183 4.90 -12.62 0.23
CA ALA A 183 4.40 -12.63 -1.14
C ALA A 183 5.48 -12.20 -2.15
N ILE A 184 6.28 -11.19 -1.82
CA ILE A 184 7.41 -10.72 -2.65
C ILE A 184 8.49 -11.80 -2.74
N HIS A 185 8.92 -12.35 -1.61
CA HIS A 185 9.91 -13.42 -1.54
C HIS A 185 9.48 -14.63 -2.37
N ASP A 186 8.28 -15.15 -2.11
CA ASP A 186 7.74 -16.32 -2.81
C ASP A 186 7.64 -16.09 -4.32
N TYR A 187 7.23 -14.87 -4.72
CA TYR A 187 7.20 -14.52 -6.13
C TYR A 187 8.60 -14.59 -6.75
N ILE A 188 9.60 -13.98 -6.11
CA ILE A 188 10.97 -13.96 -6.64
C ILE A 188 11.51 -15.38 -6.75
N VAL A 189 11.48 -16.15 -5.65
CA VAL A 189 12.04 -17.51 -5.60
C VAL A 189 11.31 -18.46 -6.55
N ALA A 190 9.99 -18.34 -6.73
CA ALA A 190 9.26 -19.21 -7.64
C ALA A 190 9.44 -18.87 -9.14
N ASN A 191 9.96 -17.69 -9.48
CA ASN A 191 9.99 -17.19 -10.87
C ASN A 191 11.41 -16.85 -11.39
N VAL A 192 12.44 -16.99 -10.55
CA VAL A 192 13.82 -16.64 -10.91
C VAL A 192 14.73 -17.81 -10.52
N ALA A 193 15.55 -18.25 -11.45
CA ALA A 193 16.55 -19.29 -11.26
C ALA A 193 17.97 -18.71 -11.12
N TYR A 194 18.83 -19.37 -10.35
CA TYR A 194 20.21 -18.92 -10.17
C TYR A 194 21.08 -19.09 -11.43
N ASP A 195 21.80 -18.04 -11.82
CA ASP A 195 22.77 -18.06 -12.93
C ASP A 195 24.15 -18.59 -12.48
N GLU A 196 24.37 -19.90 -12.61
CA GLU A 196 25.69 -20.52 -12.37
C GLU A 196 26.77 -20.09 -13.38
N THR A 197 26.42 -19.41 -14.48
CA THR A 197 27.39 -18.95 -15.50
C THR A 197 28.02 -17.59 -15.19
N ALA A 198 27.53 -16.92 -14.13
CA ALA A 198 28.00 -15.62 -13.64
C ALA A 198 27.92 -14.45 -14.64
N LYS A 199 26.89 -14.39 -15.49
CA LYS A 199 26.75 -13.37 -16.54
C LYS A 199 25.59 -12.39 -16.31
N LYS A 200 24.57 -12.82 -15.59
CA LYS A 200 23.31 -12.08 -15.41
C LYS A 200 23.16 -11.70 -13.95
N ASN A 201 23.13 -10.41 -13.64
CA ASN A 201 23.16 -9.96 -12.24
C ASN A 201 22.32 -8.70 -12.00
N SER A 202 21.23 -8.53 -12.75
CA SER A 202 20.34 -7.37 -12.63
C SER A 202 18.88 -7.78 -12.37
N PRO A 203 18.05 -6.87 -11.83
CA PRO A 203 16.60 -7.04 -11.78
C PRO A 203 15.96 -7.24 -13.17
N TYR A 204 16.56 -6.65 -14.22
CA TYR A 204 16.10 -6.88 -15.58
C TYR A 204 16.31 -8.33 -15.99
N ASN A 205 17.50 -8.90 -15.76
CA ASN A 205 17.73 -10.32 -16.04
C ASN A 205 16.80 -11.23 -15.23
N ALA A 206 16.59 -10.91 -13.95
CA ALA A 206 15.69 -11.65 -13.08
C ALA A 206 14.26 -11.72 -13.66
N LEU A 207 13.70 -10.59 -14.08
CA LEU A 207 12.30 -10.50 -14.52
C LEU A 207 12.08 -10.80 -16.02
N HIS A 208 13.05 -10.47 -16.87
CA HIS A 208 12.97 -10.66 -18.33
C HIS A 208 13.41 -12.06 -18.73
N ASP A 209 14.54 -12.52 -18.20
CA ASP A 209 15.12 -13.80 -18.58
C ASP A 209 14.73 -14.94 -17.62
N GLY A 210 14.21 -14.61 -16.43
CA GLY A 210 13.92 -15.59 -15.38
C GLY A 210 15.17 -16.17 -14.72
N ILE A 211 16.34 -15.55 -14.89
CA ILE A 211 17.62 -16.08 -14.40
C ILE A 211 18.58 -14.96 -14.01
N THR A 212 19.22 -15.04 -12.84
CA THR A 212 20.14 -14.00 -12.35
C THR A 212 21.07 -14.51 -11.23
N MET A 213 22.06 -13.71 -10.84
CA MET A 213 22.94 -13.92 -9.70
C MET A 213 22.46 -13.13 -8.47
N CYS A 214 23.14 -13.30 -7.32
CA CYS A 214 22.76 -12.72 -6.03
C CYS A 214 22.43 -11.21 -6.04
N GLY A 215 23.13 -10.40 -6.83
CA GLY A 215 22.85 -8.97 -6.98
C GLY A 215 21.51 -8.70 -7.66
N GLY A 216 21.12 -9.50 -8.65
CA GLY A 216 19.82 -9.42 -9.30
C GLY A 216 18.66 -9.77 -8.37
N TYR A 217 18.78 -10.85 -7.59
CA TYR A 217 17.79 -11.21 -6.55
C TYR A 217 17.64 -10.07 -5.54
N THR A 218 18.76 -9.63 -4.99
CA THR A 218 18.80 -8.66 -3.89
C THR A 218 18.25 -7.30 -4.32
N LEU A 219 18.62 -6.82 -5.51
CA LEU A 219 18.12 -5.55 -6.06
C LEU A 219 16.64 -5.64 -6.43
N LEU A 220 16.18 -6.78 -6.97
CA LEU A 220 14.76 -6.98 -7.27
C LEU A 220 13.92 -6.97 -5.98
N ALA A 221 14.35 -7.73 -4.96
CA ALA A 221 13.72 -7.74 -3.65
C ALA A 221 13.70 -6.33 -3.03
N CYS A 222 14.83 -5.62 -3.05
CA CYS A 222 14.92 -4.24 -2.57
C CYS A 222 13.90 -3.32 -3.24
N LYS A 223 13.81 -3.35 -4.58
CA LYS A 223 12.84 -2.54 -5.34
C LYS A 223 11.40 -2.89 -4.97
N MET A 224 11.06 -4.18 -4.90
CA MET A 224 9.71 -4.64 -4.56
C MET A 224 9.32 -4.26 -3.12
N LEU A 225 10.23 -4.44 -2.15
CA LEU A 225 10.03 -4.06 -0.75
C LEU A 225 9.86 -2.54 -0.59
N ASN A 226 10.66 -1.74 -1.32
CA ASN A 226 10.53 -0.29 -1.35
C ASN A 226 9.16 0.16 -1.87
N LYS A 227 8.60 -0.52 -2.87
CA LYS A 227 7.26 -0.22 -3.43
C LYS A 227 6.12 -0.45 -2.42
N VAL A 228 6.30 -1.38 -1.48
CA VAL A 228 5.32 -1.64 -0.41
C VAL A 228 5.68 -0.99 0.92
N ASN A 229 6.65 -0.06 0.92
CA ASN A 229 7.12 0.70 2.08
C ASN A 229 7.71 -0.17 3.22
N ILE A 230 8.32 -1.31 2.88
CA ILE A 230 9.13 -2.10 3.81
C ILE A 230 10.58 -1.61 3.73
N LYS A 231 11.09 -1.07 4.83
CA LYS A 231 12.48 -0.60 4.90
C LYS A 231 13.41 -1.79 4.76
N ASN A 232 14.43 -1.67 3.93
CA ASN A 232 15.44 -2.69 3.75
C ASN A 232 16.80 -2.06 3.41
N LEU A 233 17.86 -2.79 3.72
CA LEU A 233 19.25 -2.47 3.43
C LEU A 233 19.87 -3.60 2.60
N LEU A 234 20.94 -3.28 1.88
CA LEU A 234 21.73 -4.27 1.15
C LEU A 234 22.99 -4.56 1.95
N VAL A 235 23.20 -5.83 2.28
CA VAL A 235 24.34 -6.31 3.05
C VAL A 235 25.34 -6.91 2.08
N LEU A 236 26.56 -6.37 2.05
CA LEU A 236 27.69 -6.97 1.35
C LEU A 236 28.48 -7.82 2.35
N GLY A 237 28.75 -9.06 1.95
CA GLY A 237 29.51 -9.97 2.78
C GLY A 237 30.17 -11.08 1.97
N LYS A 238 30.53 -12.15 2.66
CA LYS A 238 31.14 -13.36 2.12
C LYS A 238 30.34 -14.56 2.59
N VAL A 239 30.42 -15.65 1.84
CA VAL A 239 29.80 -16.93 2.20
C VAL A 239 30.80 -18.05 2.12
N ASP A 240 30.67 -19.02 3.01
CA ASP A 240 31.55 -20.19 3.04
C ASP A 240 31.36 -21.07 1.79
N GLY A 241 32.47 -21.65 1.31
CA GLY A 241 32.44 -22.59 0.18
C GLY A 241 32.29 -21.97 -1.23
N SER A 242 32.14 -20.65 -1.34
CA SER A 242 32.10 -19.98 -2.65
C SER A 242 33.49 -19.71 -3.23
N SER A 243 33.67 -19.96 -4.53
CA SER A 243 34.88 -19.56 -5.27
C SER A 243 34.94 -18.04 -5.52
N ILE A 244 33.82 -17.34 -5.38
CA ILE A 244 33.69 -15.89 -5.47
C ILE A 244 33.38 -15.40 -4.06
N ASN A 245 34.39 -14.87 -3.37
CA ASN A 245 34.33 -14.48 -1.95
C ASN A 245 33.37 -13.32 -1.63
N ASN A 246 32.46 -12.93 -2.53
CA ASN A 246 31.53 -11.84 -2.34
C ASN A 246 30.10 -12.32 -2.57
N HIS A 247 29.22 -11.96 -1.63
CA HIS A 247 27.78 -12.19 -1.70
C HIS A 247 27.03 -10.94 -1.26
N ILE A 248 25.78 -10.84 -1.68
CA ILE A 248 24.90 -9.72 -1.33
C ILE A 248 23.49 -10.24 -1.06
N TRP A 249 22.85 -9.71 -0.01
CA TRP A 249 21.49 -10.08 0.40
C TRP A 249 20.78 -8.88 1.03
N ASN A 250 19.50 -9.05 1.39
CA ASN A 250 18.69 -8.02 2.03
C ASN A 250 18.73 -8.13 3.56
N LEU A 251 18.75 -6.99 4.24
CA LEU A 251 18.37 -6.87 5.64
C LEU A 251 17.07 -6.08 5.71
N VAL A 252 16.01 -6.68 6.22
CA VAL A 252 14.62 -6.20 6.11
C VAL A 252 14.09 -5.81 7.48
N ASN A 253 13.36 -4.69 7.55
CA ASN A 253 12.73 -4.23 8.79
C ASN A 253 11.23 -4.54 8.77
N ILE A 254 10.83 -5.52 9.56
CA ILE A 254 9.44 -5.96 9.71
C ILE A 254 9.00 -5.65 11.14
N ASN A 255 7.97 -4.81 11.26
CA ASN A 255 7.41 -4.37 12.54
C ASN A 255 8.50 -3.89 13.52
N GLU A 256 9.36 -2.98 13.04
CA GLU A 256 10.49 -2.36 13.77
C GLU A 256 11.65 -3.28 14.13
N LYS A 257 11.64 -4.54 13.68
CA LYS A 257 12.71 -5.52 13.91
C LYS A 257 13.42 -5.84 12.62
N TRP A 258 14.75 -5.98 12.67
CA TRP A 258 15.57 -6.33 11.52
C TRP A 258 15.77 -7.83 11.40
N TYR A 259 15.79 -8.32 10.17
CA TYR A 259 16.02 -9.72 9.83
C TYR A 259 16.85 -9.81 8.55
N HIS A 260 17.60 -10.89 8.40
CA HIS A 260 18.28 -11.20 7.15
C HIS A 260 17.35 -11.98 6.21
N LEU A 261 17.24 -11.52 4.97
CA LEU A 261 16.47 -12.15 3.91
C LEU A 261 17.41 -12.38 2.71
N ASP A 262 17.64 -13.64 2.38
CA ASP A 262 18.43 -14.02 1.21
C ASP A 262 17.65 -14.90 0.24
N CYS A 263 16.95 -14.24 -0.69
CA CYS A 263 16.22 -14.92 -1.76
C CYS A 263 17.12 -15.79 -2.65
N THR A 264 18.42 -15.53 -2.69
CA THR A 264 19.36 -16.31 -3.53
C THR A 264 19.56 -17.70 -2.94
N TRP A 265 19.69 -17.81 -1.61
CA TRP A 265 19.92 -19.07 -0.92
C TRP A 265 18.62 -19.80 -0.55
N ASP A 266 17.48 -19.14 -0.73
CA ASP A 266 16.15 -19.76 -0.70
C ASP A 266 15.68 -20.27 -2.08
N ASP A 267 16.41 -19.95 -3.16
CA ASP A 267 16.23 -20.55 -4.49
C ASP A 267 16.89 -21.95 -4.54
N PRO A 268 16.13 -23.03 -4.81
CA PRO A 268 16.72 -24.36 -4.94
C PRO A 268 17.70 -24.44 -6.13
N VAL A 269 18.87 -25.04 -5.91
CA VAL A 269 19.85 -25.33 -6.96
C VAL A 269 20.07 -26.85 -7.07
N PRO A 270 19.81 -27.50 -8.22
CA PRO A 270 19.24 -26.94 -9.45
C PRO A 270 17.80 -26.44 -9.25
N ASP A 271 17.40 -25.46 -10.07
CA ASP A 271 16.06 -24.85 -10.01
C ASP A 271 14.94 -25.90 -10.08
N ILE A 272 13.95 -25.72 -9.21
CA ILE A 272 12.74 -26.52 -9.15
C ILE A 272 11.55 -25.56 -9.32
N PRO A 273 10.90 -25.54 -10.50
CA PRO A 273 9.83 -24.59 -10.77
C PRO A 273 8.70 -24.62 -9.72
N ASN A 274 8.34 -23.43 -9.23
CA ASN A 274 7.33 -23.21 -8.18
C ASN A 274 7.66 -23.82 -6.81
N HIS A 275 8.91 -24.19 -6.55
CA HIS A 275 9.37 -24.59 -5.22
C HIS A 275 10.04 -23.42 -4.52
N VAL A 276 9.60 -23.11 -3.31
CA VAL A 276 10.12 -21.99 -2.51
C VAL A 276 10.67 -22.56 -1.20
N CYS A 277 11.95 -22.29 -0.92
CA CYS A 277 12.55 -22.60 0.38
C CYS A 277 12.44 -21.40 1.32
N TYR A 278 12.69 -21.63 2.62
CA TYR A 278 12.65 -20.60 3.66
C TYR A 278 13.80 -20.77 4.66
N ASN A 279 14.91 -21.36 4.21
CA ASN A 279 16.07 -21.63 5.05
C ASN A 279 16.82 -20.34 5.39
N TYR A 280 16.74 -19.31 4.53
CA TYR A 280 17.37 -18.00 4.68
C TYR A 280 16.34 -16.87 4.72
N TYR A 281 15.12 -17.21 5.13
CA TYR A 281 14.01 -16.28 5.28
C TYR A 281 13.96 -15.72 6.70
N ASN A 282 14.23 -14.42 6.83
CA ASN A 282 14.16 -13.64 8.06
C ASN A 282 14.97 -14.22 9.23
N LEU A 283 16.24 -14.52 9.00
CA LEU A 283 17.17 -15.03 10.01
C LEU A 283 17.69 -13.94 10.95
N THR A 284 18.09 -14.35 12.16
CA THR A 284 18.89 -13.51 13.07
C THR A 284 20.35 -13.40 12.62
N ASP A 285 21.09 -12.45 13.19
CA ASP A 285 22.55 -12.34 13.03
C ASP A 285 23.24 -13.68 13.36
N ASP A 286 22.90 -14.29 14.50
CA ASP A 286 23.45 -15.58 14.94
C ASP A 286 23.08 -16.76 14.03
N GLU A 287 21.89 -16.73 13.42
CA GLU A 287 21.44 -17.78 12.51
C GLU A 287 22.17 -17.70 11.17
N LEU A 288 22.32 -16.50 10.61
CA LEU A 288 22.99 -16.26 9.33
C LEU A 288 24.53 -16.35 9.45
N ALA A 289 25.12 -15.94 10.58
CA ALA A 289 26.58 -15.94 10.79
C ALA A 289 27.23 -17.34 10.82
N LYS A 290 26.44 -18.41 10.67
CA LYS A 290 26.94 -19.79 10.58
C LYS A 290 27.68 -20.08 9.28
N ASP A 291 27.31 -19.39 8.20
CA ASP A 291 27.87 -19.57 6.87
C ASP A 291 28.02 -18.25 6.09
N HIS A 292 27.51 -17.14 6.62
CA HIS A 292 27.74 -15.78 6.10
C HIS A 292 28.65 -14.96 7.00
N ASN A 293 29.44 -14.06 6.40
CA ASN A 293 30.30 -13.12 7.11
C ASN A 293 30.12 -11.71 6.56
N TRP A 294 29.83 -10.75 7.43
CA TRP A 294 29.72 -9.32 7.08
C TRP A 294 30.22 -8.45 8.23
N GLU A 295 30.46 -7.18 7.94
CA GLU A 295 30.81 -6.20 8.96
C GLU A 295 29.56 -5.76 9.73
N MET A 296 29.19 -6.52 10.76
CA MET A 296 27.98 -6.29 11.58
C MET A 296 27.83 -4.85 12.07
N SER A 297 28.93 -4.18 12.41
CA SER A 297 28.90 -2.78 12.90
C SER A 297 28.39 -1.77 11.88
N LYS A 298 28.26 -2.13 10.60
CA LYS A 298 27.67 -1.26 9.56
C LYS A 298 26.15 -1.31 9.51
N TYR A 299 25.52 -2.25 10.20
CA TYR A 299 24.10 -2.54 10.05
C TYR A 299 23.36 -2.57 11.39
N PRO A 300 22.03 -2.33 11.41
CA PRO A 300 21.21 -2.63 12.57
C PRO A 300 21.21 -4.12 12.89
N PHE A 301 21.19 -4.47 14.18
CA PHE A 301 21.20 -5.86 14.64
C PHE A 301 19.87 -6.57 14.38
N ALA A 302 19.96 -7.83 13.93
CA ALA A 302 18.86 -8.76 13.75
C ALA A 302 18.84 -9.79 14.89
N GLU A 303 18.29 -9.44 16.05
CA GLU A 303 18.38 -10.28 17.26
C GLU A 303 17.11 -11.09 17.55
N THR A 304 15.99 -10.77 16.89
CA THR A 304 14.70 -11.44 17.17
C THR A 304 14.53 -12.66 16.29
N LYS A 305 14.28 -13.83 16.87
CA LYS A 305 13.92 -15.03 16.10
C LYS A 305 12.59 -14.83 15.38
N TYR A 306 12.57 -15.01 14.06
CA TYR A 306 11.35 -14.93 13.26
C TYR A 306 10.48 -16.19 13.42
N ASN A 307 9.16 -16.02 13.40
CA ASN A 307 8.21 -17.13 13.48
C ASN A 307 7.31 -17.11 12.24
N LEU A 308 7.62 -17.96 11.26
CA LEU A 308 6.86 -18.07 10.00
C LEU A 308 5.38 -18.38 10.21
N ASN A 309 4.97 -18.96 11.35
CA ASN A 309 3.56 -19.23 11.61
C ASN A 309 2.71 -17.96 11.82
N ILE A 310 3.35 -16.80 12.05
CA ILE A 310 2.65 -15.50 12.21
C ILE A 310 1.99 -15.05 10.90
N ILE A 311 2.40 -15.60 9.76
CA ILE A 311 1.91 -15.20 8.43
C ILE A 311 0.53 -15.81 8.11
N ASN A 312 0.03 -16.74 8.94
CA ASN A 312 -1.33 -17.26 8.85
C ASN A 312 -2.24 -16.57 9.89
N ILE A 313 -2.83 -15.45 9.50
CA ILE A 313 -3.84 -14.74 10.29
C ILE A 313 -5.20 -15.40 9.96
N PRO A 314 -5.78 -16.19 10.89
CA PRO A 314 -7.02 -16.89 10.62
C PRO A 314 -8.18 -15.90 10.46
N VAL A 315 -9.12 -16.25 9.59
CA VAL A 315 -10.42 -15.59 9.58
C VAL A 315 -11.08 -15.80 10.95
N LYS A 316 -11.72 -14.75 11.45
CA LYS A 316 -12.47 -14.75 12.72
C LYS A 316 -13.94 -14.39 12.55
N ALA A 317 -14.30 -13.70 11.45
CA ALA A 317 -15.68 -13.43 11.07
C ALA A 317 -15.79 -13.01 9.60
N VAL A 318 -17.01 -13.09 9.07
CA VAL A 318 -17.47 -12.32 7.91
C VAL A 318 -18.55 -11.37 8.42
N GLN A 319 -18.59 -10.14 7.93
CA GLN A 319 -19.55 -9.14 8.36
C GLN A 319 -20.12 -8.38 7.16
N LEU A 320 -21.45 -8.37 7.05
CA LEU A 320 -22.20 -7.58 6.08
C LEU A 320 -22.42 -6.15 6.57
N ASP A 321 -22.48 -5.19 5.64
CA ASP A 321 -22.86 -3.80 5.93
C ASP A 321 -24.37 -3.65 6.21
N LYS A 322 -25.19 -4.62 5.75
CA LYS A 322 -26.64 -4.64 5.90
C LYS A 322 -27.16 -6.07 6.10
N HIS A 323 -28.08 -6.25 7.05
CA HIS A 323 -28.75 -7.53 7.31
C HIS A 323 -30.18 -7.61 6.76
N HIS A 324 -30.76 -6.48 6.35
CA HIS A 324 -32.09 -6.40 5.74
C HIS A 324 -32.12 -5.38 4.60
N ILE A 325 -32.68 -5.77 3.46
CA ILE A 325 -32.88 -4.92 2.28
C ILE A 325 -34.30 -5.10 1.75
N THR A 326 -34.97 -4.00 1.44
CA THR A 326 -36.25 -3.99 0.72
C THR A 326 -36.06 -3.31 -0.62
N LEU A 327 -36.46 -3.95 -1.71
CA LEU A 327 -36.38 -3.43 -3.08
C LEU A 327 -37.72 -3.49 -3.77
N LYS A 328 -38.00 -2.52 -4.63
CA LYS A 328 -39.04 -2.66 -5.65
C LYS A 328 -38.50 -3.42 -6.86
N ILE A 329 -39.38 -4.02 -7.66
CA ILE A 329 -38.98 -4.57 -8.96
C ILE A 329 -38.35 -3.46 -9.80
N GLY A 330 -37.13 -3.71 -10.29
CA GLY A 330 -36.32 -2.77 -11.06
C GLY A 330 -35.37 -1.91 -10.22
N GLU A 331 -35.57 -1.78 -8.91
CA GLU A 331 -34.73 -0.99 -8.02
C GLU A 331 -33.40 -1.67 -7.75
N THR A 332 -32.35 -0.87 -7.57
CA THR A 332 -30.99 -1.33 -7.31
C THR A 332 -30.44 -0.80 -5.99
N THR A 333 -29.64 -1.61 -5.30
CA THR A 333 -28.87 -1.18 -4.11
C THR A 333 -27.55 -1.93 -4.04
N SER A 334 -26.65 -1.52 -3.14
CA SER A 334 -25.40 -2.23 -2.85
C SER A 334 -25.50 -3.09 -1.59
N LEU A 335 -24.73 -4.18 -1.58
CA LEU A 335 -24.47 -4.99 -0.38
C LEU A 335 -22.96 -5.27 -0.36
N ALA A 336 -22.31 -5.01 0.77
CA ALA A 336 -20.88 -5.21 0.97
C ALA A 336 -20.62 -6.15 2.14
N ALA A 337 -19.55 -6.92 2.05
CA ALA A 337 -19.10 -7.82 3.11
C ALA A 337 -17.59 -7.65 3.35
N ASN A 338 -17.16 -7.80 4.59
CA ASN A 338 -15.76 -7.75 5.00
C ASN A 338 -15.38 -9.02 5.78
N VAL A 339 -14.16 -9.51 5.57
CA VAL A 339 -13.53 -10.53 6.41
C VAL A 339 -12.84 -9.84 7.59
N LEU A 340 -12.98 -10.40 8.79
CA LEU A 340 -12.32 -9.91 10.00
C LEU A 340 -11.36 -10.96 10.58
N PRO A 341 -10.17 -10.58 11.07
CA PRO A 341 -9.62 -9.24 10.93
C PRO A 341 -9.32 -8.94 9.45
N VAL A 342 -9.25 -7.65 9.09
CA VAL A 342 -9.13 -7.22 7.67
C VAL A 342 -7.86 -7.76 7.00
N ASP A 343 -6.83 -8.04 7.80
CA ASP A 343 -5.54 -8.61 7.45
C ASP A 343 -5.50 -10.14 7.52
N ALA A 344 -6.66 -10.82 7.62
CA ALA A 344 -6.72 -12.27 7.52
C ALA A 344 -6.04 -12.78 6.24
N SER A 345 -5.26 -13.86 6.36
CA SER A 345 -4.43 -14.37 5.25
C SER A 345 -5.25 -14.81 4.03
N ASN A 346 -6.50 -15.23 4.25
CA ASN A 346 -7.49 -15.40 3.20
C ASN A 346 -8.71 -14.52 3.49
N ASN A 347 -8.82 -13.41 2.77
CA ASN A 347 -9.93 -12.47 2.89
C ASN A 347 -10.94 -12.58 1.74
N SER A 348 -10.90 -13.67 0.99
CA SER A 348 -11.84 -13.91 -0.11
C SER A 348 -13.23 -14.26 0.42
N ILE A 349 -14.27 -13.73 -0.22
CA ILE A 349 -15.67 -13.95 0.13
C ILE A 349 -16.36 -14.73 -0.99
N LYS A 350 -17.03 -15.81 -0.63
CA LYS A 350 -17.94 -16.58 -1.49
C LYS A 350 -19.38 -16.19 -1.18
N TRP A 351 -20.14 -15.81 -2.19
CA TRP A 351 -21.56 -15.53 -2.04
C TRP A 351 -22.38 -16.79 -2.31
N LYS A 352 -23.26 -17.16 -1.37
CA LYS A 352 -24.24 -18.23 -1.53
C LYS A 352 -25.64 -17.64 -1.40
N PHE A 353 -26.48 -17.89 -2.40
CA PHE A 353 -27.87 -17.48 -2.37
C PHE A 353 -28.68 -18.37 -3.31
N ASN A 354 -29.97 -18.57 -2.99
CA ASN A 354 -30.91 -19.21 -3.89
C ASN A 354 -31.92 -18.16 -4.39
N ALA A 355 -31.56 -17.47 -5.47
CA ALA A 355 -32.37 -16.41 -6.07
C ALA A 355 -32.95 -16.86 -7.41
N GLU A 356 -33.77 -17.90 -7.46
CA GLU A 356 -34.46 -18.27 -8.72
C GLU A 356 -35.36 -17.12 -9.23
N GLY A 357 -34.78 -16.23 -10.03
CA GLY A 357 -35.43 -15.10 -10.68
C GLY A 357 -35.90 -13.95 -9.77
N ILE A 358 -35.63 -13.97 -8.45
CA ILE A 358 -36.12 -12.93 -7.50
C ILE A 358 -35.26 -11.66 -7.58
N ILE A 359 -33.94 -11.82 -7.62
CA ILE A 359 -32.98 -10.72 -7.72
C ILE A 359 -31.90 -11.04 -8.76
N TYR A 360 -31.22 -10.01 -9.23
CA TYR A 360 -29.89 -10.11 -9.85
C TYR A 360 -28.87 -9.58 -8.84
N PHE A 361 -27.73 -10.26 -8.67
CA PHE A 361 -26.63 -9.82 -7.80
C PHE A 361 -25.28 -10.18 -8.42
N ASP A 362 -24.39 -9.19 -8.54
CA ASP A 362 -23.06 -9.33 -9.17
C ASP A 362 -21.90 -9.40 -8.16
N GLY A 363 -22.20 -9.53 -6.86
CA GLY A 363 -21.22 -9.49 -5.78
C GLY A 363 -21.00 -8.11 -5.15
N LYS A 364 -21.60 -7.06 -5.72
CA LYS A 364 -21.55 -5.69 -5.17
C LYS A 364 -22.90 -4.97 -5.25
N THR A 365 -23.56 -5.08 -6.40
CA THR A 365 -24.82 -4.40 -6.72
C THR A 365 -25.91 -5.44 -6.94
N MET A 366 -27.08 -5.15 -6.41
CA MET A 366 -28.26 -5.97 -6.48
C MET A 366 -29.39 -5.24 -7.18
N LYS A 367 -30.24 -5.96 -7.91
CA LYS A 367 -31.46 -5.47 -8.53
C LYS A 367 -32.65 -6.36 -8.21
N GLY A 368 -33.78 -5.78 -7.85
CA GLY A 368 -35.05 -6.52 -7.72
C GLY A 368 -35.59 -6.95 -9.09
N VAL A 369 -35.93 -8.23 -9.26
CA VAL A 369 -36.41 -8.79 -10.54
C VAL A 369 -37.85 -9.29 -10.44
N LYS A 370 -38.18 -10.00 -9.38
CA LYS A 370 -39.52 -10.56 -9.12
C LYS A 370 -39.82 -10.47 -7.63
N SER A 371 -41.08 -10.27 -7.26
CA SER A 371 -41.45 -10.28 -5.84
C SER A 371 -41.10 -11.61 -5.17
N GLY A 372 -40.66 -11.51 -3.92
CA GLY A 372 -40.25 -12.63 -3.11
C GLY A 372 -39.21 -12.24 -2.08
N THR A 373 -38.83 -13.19 -1.24
CA THR A 373 -37.77 -13.01 -0.25
C THR A 373 -36.64 -13.98 -0.58
N VAL A 374 -35.40 -13.48 -0.51
CA VAL A 374 -34.18 -14.25 -0.73
C VAL A 374 -33.17 -13.96 0.37
N TYR A 375 -32.39 -14.98 0.72
CA TYR A 375 -31.29 -14.89 1.67
C TYR A 375 -29.99 -14.87 0.88
N ILE A 376 -29.15 -13.88 1.15
CA ILE A 376 -27.82 -13.76 0.58
C ILE A 376 -26.81 -13.93 1.69
N ASN A 377 -25.96 -14.94 1.53
CA ASN A 377 -24.98 -15.31 2.52
C ASN A 377 -23.59 -14.97 1.98
N ALA A 378 -22.86 -14.14 2.73
CA ALA A 378 -21.43 -13.93 2.53
C ALA A 378 -20.68 -14.96 3.37
N VAL A 379 -19.85 -15.77 2.73
CA VAL A 379 -19.14 -16.90 3.37
C VAL A 379 -17.64 -16.71 3.19
N SER A 380 -16.85 -16.99 4.22
CA SER A 380 -15.39 -17.07 4.07
C SER A 380 -15.03 -18.16 3.05
N ASP A 381 -13.88 -18.02 2.40
CA ASP A 381 -13.46 -18.95 1.34
C ASP A 381 -13.34 -20.41 1.81
N ASP A 382 -12.89 -20.62 3.06
CA ASP A 382 -12.81 -21.91 3.74
C ASP A 382 -14.17 -22.43 4.27
N GLY A 383 -15.22 -21.60 4.23
CA GLY A 383 -16.55 -21.94 4.68
C GLY A 383 -16.79 -21.86 6.19
N SER A 384 -15.82 -21.42 7.00
CA SER A 384 -15.92 -21.47 8.47
C SER A 384 -16.73 -20.31 9.08
N PHE A 385 -16.89 -19.20 8.37
CA PHE A 385 -17.66 -18.04 8.82
C PHE A 385 -18.68 -17.60 7.76
N GLU A 386 -19.83 -17.14 8.23
CA GLU A 386 -20.95 -16.73 7.39
C GLU A 386 -21.72 -15.59 8.04
N ASP A 387 -22.18 -14.64 7.22
CA ASP A 387 -23.16 -13.62 7.61
C ASP A 387 -24.26 -13.54 6.53
N THR A 388 -25.49 -13.23 6.93
CA THR A 388 -26.68 -13.33 6.07
C THR A 388 -27.47 -12.02 5.99
N CYS A 389 -27.81 -11.61 4.77
CA CYS A 389 -28.75 -10.53 4.49
C CYS A 389 -30.08 -11.09 3.99
N VAL A 390 -31.20 -10.63 4.56
CA VAL A 390 -32.55 -10.92 4.08
C VAL A 390 -32.98 -9.83 3.11
N VAL A 391 -33.26 -10.20 1.86
CA VAL A 391 -33.70 -9.29 0.82
C VAL A 391 -35.15 -9.58 0.47
N THR A 392 -36.00 -8.56 0.53
CA THR A 392 -37.40 -8.65 0.13
C THR A 392 -37.66 -7.76 -1.09
N VAL A 393 -38.16 -8.36 -2.17
CA VAL A 393 -38.59 -7.66 -3.38
C VAL A 393 -40.11 -7.56 -3.39
N THR A 394 -40.68 -6.37 -3.60
CA THR A 394 -42.12 -6.14 -3.62
C THR A 394 -42.64 -5.80 -5.02
N ASN A 395 -43.84 -6.31 -5.36
CA ASN A 395 -44.52 -6.04 -6.64
C ASN A 395 -45.11 -4.62 -6.73
N GLU A 396 -45.33 -3.97 -5.59
CA GLU A 396 -46.02 -2.69 -5.54
C GLU A 396 -45.14 -1.63 -4.88
N ILE A 397 -45.20 -0.43 -5.47
CA ILE A 397 -45.15 0.82 -4.73
C ILE A 397 -46.01 0.57 -3.49
N ALA A 398 -45.46 0.62 -2.27
CA ALA A 398 -46.32 0.85 -1.13
C ALA A 398 -47.09 2.12 -1.51
N ASP A 399 -48.36 1.99 -1.89
CA ASP A 399 -49.22 3.14 -2.08
C ASP A 399 -48.91 4.00 -0.86
N PRO A 400 -48.33 5.20 -1.02
CA PRO A 400 -48.35 6.14 0.08
C PRO A 400 -49.82 6.14 0.47
N ILE A 401 -50.12 5.81 1.73
CA ILE A 401 -51.47 6.04 2.23
C ILE A 401 -51.73 7.49 1.85
N ASP A 402 -52.64 7.73 0.92
CA ASP A 402 -53.10 9.08 0.70
C ASP A 402 -53.92 9.40 1.95
N ILE A 403 -53.22 9.89 2.97
CA ILE A 403 -53.79 10.29 4.25
C ILE A 403 -54.95 11.26 3.97
N ASN A 404 -54.92 12.00 2.85
CA ASN A 404 -55.96 12.92 2.42
C ASN A 404 -57.21 12.23 1.83
N ASP A 405 -57.14 10.98 1.37
CA ASP A 405 -58.30 10.17 0.92
C ASP A 405 -58.65 9.02 1.89
N SER A 406 -58.32 9.20 3.17
CA SER A 406 -58.67 8.27 4.25
C SER A 406 -59.62 8.90 5.27
N THR A 407 -60.37 8.06 5.99
CA THR A 407 -61.15 8.48 7.16
C THR A 407 -60.24 8.43 8.39
N GLN A 408 -59.91 9.59 8.94
CA GLN A 408 -59.09 9.70 10.15
C GLN A 408 -59.95 9.50 11.40
N LEU A 409 -59.59 8.54 12.24
CA LEU A 409 -60.11 8.42 13.60
C LEU A 409 -59.37 9.39 14.52
N GLN A 410 -59.99 9.70 15.66
CA GLN A 410 -59.39 10.55 16.69
C GLN A 410 -58.03 9.98 17.13
N GLU A 411 -57.01 10.84 17.11
CA GLU A 411 -55.66 10.50 17.59
C GLU A 411 -55.68 10.06 19.06
N LYS A 412 -54.81 9.10 19.39
CA LYS A 412 -54.60 8.62 20.76
C LYS A 412 -53.17 8.92 21.23
N THR A 413 -53.03 9.69 22.29
CA THR A 413 -51.72 10.00 22.90
C THR A 413 -51.54 9.22 24.19
N ASP A 414 -50.30 9.16 24.69
CA ASP A 414 -49.98 8.54 25.99
C ASP A 414 -50.37 7.05 26.05
N VAL A 415 -50.11 6.33 24.96
CA VAL A 415 -50.47 4.91 24.83
C VAL A 415 -49.37 4.02 25.41
N ASP A 416 -49.75 2.97 26.15
CA ASP A 416 -48.83 1.94 26.65
C ASP A 416 -48.05 1.26 25.51
N ASN A 417 -46.78 0.90 25.74
CA ASN A 417 -45.92 0.31 24.71
C ASN A 417 -46.30 -1.11 24.28
N ASP A 418 -47.19 -1.79 25.00
CA ASP A 418 -47.71 -3.13 24.70
C ASP A 418 -49.18 -3.08 24.20
N LYS A 419 -49.67 -1.89 23.82
CA LYS A 419 -51.09 -1.67 23.52
C LYS A 419 -51.59 -2.58 22.40
N SER A 420 -52.59 -3.39 22.74
CA SER A 420 -53.41 -4.12 21.78
C SER A 420 -54.68 -3.34 21.41
N TRP A 421 -55.02 -3.32 20.13
CA TRP A 421 -56.20 -2.63 19.60
C TRP A 421 -57.35 -3.58 19.38
N LYS A 422 -58.56 -3.19 19.82
CA LYS A 422 -59.80 -3.94 19.59
C LYS A 422 -60.67 -3.18 18.60
N ILE A 423 -60.94 -3.79 17.45
CA ILE A 423 -61.69 -3.20 16.34
C ILE A 423 -63.00 -3.97 16.22
N ARG A 424 -64.11 -3.24 16.30
CA ARG A 424 -65.45 -3.80 16.06
C ARG A 424 -66.02 -3.21 14.79
N PHE A 425 -66.46 -4.08 13.89
CA PHE A 425 -67.10 -3.65 12.64
C PHE A 425 -68.61 -3.51 12.85
N ASN A 426 -69.25 -2.68 12.04
CA ASN A 426 -70.70 -2.47 12.08
C ASN A 426 -71.50 -3.50 11.26
N LYS A 427 -70.79 -4.43 10.60
CA LYS A 427 -71.30 -5.51 9.76
C LYS A 427 -70.34 -6.69 9.90
N ASN A 428 -70.86 -7.90 9.71
CA ASN A 428 -70.04 -9.11 9.67
C ASN A 428 -69.04 -9.03 8.51
N ILE A 429 -67.77 -9.29 8.81
CA ILE A 429 -66.65 -9.18 7.88
C ILE A 429 -66.20 -10.57 7.45
N SER A 430 -65.87 -10.71 6.16
CA SER A 430 -65.28 -11.95 5.66
C SER A 430 -63.97 -12.21 6.41
N THR A 431 -63.88 -13.37 7.05
CA THR A 431 -62.70 -13.78 7.83
C THR A 431 -61.43 -13.81 6.96
N THR A 432 -61.56 -14.06 5.66
CA THR A 432 -60.45 -14.01 4.70
C THR A 432 -59.93 -12.59 4.42
N ALA A 433 -60.79 -11.58 4.60
CA ALA A 433 -60.42 -10.17 4.46
C ALA A 433 -59.69 -9.62 5.69
N LEU A 434 -59.75 -10.31 6.84
CA LEU A 434 -59.08 -9.94 8.08
C LEU A 434 -57.64 -10.49 8.12
N ASN A 435 -56.78 -9.93 7.29
CA ASN A 435 -55.37 -10.34 7.15
C ASN A 435 -54.42 -9.12 7.27
N LYS A 436 -53.10 -9.39 7.34
CA LYS A 436 -52.06 -8.37 7.55
C LYS A 436 -51.83 -7.42 6.36
N ASP A 437 -52.47 -7.68 5.23
CA ASP A 437 -52.48 -6.76 4.09
C ASP A 437 -53.60 -5.73 4.20
N ASN A 438 -54.66 -6.08 4.91
CA ASN A 438 -55.84 -5.24 5.08
C ASN A 438 -55.93 -4.56 6.45
N VAL A 439 -55.33 -5.12 7.50
CA VAL A 439 -55.22 -4.51 8.83
C VAL A 439 -53.78 -4.59 9.30
N TYR A 440 -53.12 -3.45 9.47
CA TYR A 440 -51.71 -3.39 9.86
C TYR A 440 -51.40 -2.11 10.63
N ILE A 441 -50.22 -2.08 11.26
CA ILE A 441 -49.68 -0.91 11.93
C ILE A 441 -48.46 -0.43 11.14
N LEU A 442 -48.34 0.89 10.96
CA LEU A 442 -47.15 1.53 10.42
C LEU A 442 -46.41 2.32 11.50
N ASP A 443 -45.08 2.37 11.39
CA ASP A 443 -44.24 3.32 12.13
C ASP A 443 -44.23 4.71 11.47
N GLU A 444 -43.49 5.65 12.07
CA GLU A 444 -43.30 7.02 11.59
C GLU A 444 -42.60 7.13 10.23
N PHE A 445 -41.99 6.04 9.75
CA PHE A 445 -41.30 5.93 8.46
C PHE A 445 -42.10 5.13 7.44
N ASN A 446 -43.37 4.80 7.73
CA ASN A 446 -44.27 3.96 6.94
C ASN A 446 -43.85 2.49 6.80
N ASN A 447 -43.00 1.97 7.69
CA ASN A 447 -42.71 0.53 7.74
C ASN A 447 -43.81 -0.20 8.51
N LYS A 448 -44.20 -1.39 8.04
CA LYS A 448 -45.15 -2.24 8.77
C LYS A 448 -44.51 -2.76 10.05
N VAL A 449 -45.22 -2.60 11.17
CA VAL A 449 -44.90 -3.23 12.46
C VAL A 449 -45.49 -4.65 12.47
N ASP A 450 -44.71 -5.62 12.94
CA ASP A 450 -45.18 -6.99 13.09
C ASP A 450 -46.30 -7.08 14.14
N VAL A 451 -47.48 -7.47 13.69
CA VAL A 451 -48.67 -7.66 14.53
C VAL A 451 -49.27 -9.06 14.37
N ASN A 452 -49.91 -9.53 15.43
CA ASN A 452 -50.76 -10.70 15.45
C ASN A 452 -52.21 -10.23 15.33
N LEU A 453 -52.97 -10.91 14.46
CA LEU A 453 -54.38 -10.62 14.24
C LEU A 453 -55.20 -11.79 14.79
N ARG A 454 -56.01 -11.54 15.81
CA ARG A 454 -56.93 -12.54 16.38
C ARG A 454 -58.36 -12.05 16.29
N PHE A 455 -59.22 -12.81 15.63
CA PHE A 455 -60.64 -12.52 15.56
C PHE A 455 -61.41 -13.27 16.65
N ASP A 456 -62.01 -12.53 17.58
CA ASP A 456 -62.93 -13.08 18.59
C ASP A 456 -64.34 -13.16 18.00
N VAL A 457 -64.68 -14.34 17.47
CA VAL A 457 -65.97 -14.62 16.83
C VAL A 457 -67.15 -14.39 17.79
N SER A 458 -66.97 -14.65 19.09
CA SER A 458 -68.04 -14.51 20.09
C SER A 458 -68.39 -13.05 20.39
N LYS A 459 -67.44 -12.13 20.15
CA LYS A 459 -67.57 -10.69 20.41
C LYS A 459 -67.55 -9.84 19.14
N ASP A 460 -67.49 -10.46 17.96
CA ASP A 460 -67.37 -9.80 16.65
C ASP A 460 -66.28 -8.71 16.65
N THR A 461 -65.11 -9.07 17.18
CA THR A 461 -64.02 -8.12 17.45
C THR A 461 -62.69 -8.64 16.91
N LEU A 462 -62.04 -7.86 16.06
CA LEU A 462 -60.65 -8.09 15.67
C LEU A 462 -59.71 -7.49 16.72
N ILE A 463 -58.73 -8.25 17.15
CA ILE A 463 -57.68 -7.84 18.06
C ILE A 463 -56.37 -7.77 17.28
N VAL A 464 -55.73 -6.60 17.31
CA VAL A 464 -54.41 -6.34 16.72
C VAL A 464 -53.42 -6.22 17.87
N GLU A 465 -52.59 -7.24 18.03
CA GLU A 465 -51.61 -7.34 19.13
C GLU A 465 -50.20 -7.16 18.56
N PRO A 466 -49.37 -6.23 19.07
CA PRO A 466 -48.00 -6.10 18.60
C PRO A 466 -47.17 -7.33 18.97
N LEU A 467 -46.34 -7.86 18.06
CA LEU A 467 -45.42 -8.98 18.40
C LEU A 467 -44.25 -8.52 19.27
N LYS A 468 -43.88 -7.24 19.16
CA LYS A 468 -42.84 -6.59 19.95
C LYS A 468 -43.40 -5.26 20.47
N ASN A 469 -43.04 -4.88 21.69
CA ASN A 469 -43.46 -3.60 22.25
C ASN A 469 -43.09 -2.46 21.31
N TYR A 470 -43.99 -1.50 21.17
CA TYR A 470 -43.72 -0.25 20.47
C TYR A 470 -42.62 0.54 21.19
N THR A 471 -41.92 1.39 20.45
CA THR A 471 -40.85 2.22 21.00
C THR A 471 -41.45 3.46 21.68
N SER A 472 -41.03 3.72 22.92
CA SER A 472 -41.44 4.91 23.69
C SER A 472 -41.12 6.22 22.95
N GLY A 473 -42.01 7.20 23.03
CA GLY A 473 -41.90 8.49 22.36
C GLY A 473 -42.10 8.46 20.83
N LYS A 474 -42.42 7.30 20.23
CA LYS A 474 -42.65 7.16 18.78
C LYS A 474 -44.13 7.24 18.41
N THR A 475 -44.37 7.60 17.14
CA THR A 475 -45.70 7.68 16.54
C THR A 475 -45.95 6.49 15.62
N TYR A 476 -47.17 5.98 15.65
CA TYR A 476 -47.62 4.85 14.85
C TYR A 476 -49.01 5.12 14.27
N TYR A 477 -49.38 4.32 13.27
CA TYR A 477 -50.65 4.42 12.56
C TYR A 477 -51.30 3.05 12.46
N LEU A 478 -52.48 2.88 13.05
CA LEU A 478 -53.33 1.71 12.79
C LEU A 478 -54.10 1.96 11.50
N VAL A 479 -53.97 1.04 10.54
CA VAL A 479 -54.54 1.17 9.20
C VAL A 479 -55.49 0.02 8.93
N ILE A 480 -56.69 0.36 8.47
CA ILE A 480 -57.73 -0.57 8.01
C ILE A 480 -58.03 -0.24 6.55
N ASN A 481 -57.52 -1.06 5.64
CA ASN A 481 -57.58 -0.81 4.20
C ASN A 481 -59.01 -0.92 3.65
N LYS A 482 -59.37 -0.06 2.70
CA LYS A 482 -60.67 -0.13 1.99
C LYS A 482 -60.95 -1.48 1.30
N LYS A 483 -59.90 -2.28 1.07
CA LYS A 483 -59.98 -3.64 0.50
C LYS A 483 -60.73 -4.65 1.40
N ILE A 484 -61.00 -4.34 2.67
CA ILE A 484 -61.84 -5.20 3.54
C ILE A 484 -63.27 -5.32 2.99
N SER A 485 -63.79 -6.56 2.95
CA SER A 485 -65.13 -6.87 2.48
C SER A 485 -65.99 -7.57 3.53
N SER A 486 -67.28 -7.25 3.59
CA SER A 486 -68.29 -7.98 4.36
C SER A 486 -68.48 -9.41 3.83
N ASP A 487 -69.18 -10.27 4.58
CA ASP A 487 -69.58 -11.61 4.11
C ASP A 487 -70.45 -11.56 2.85
N SER A 488 -71.16 -10.46 2.64
CA SER A 488 -71.93 -10.17 1.41
C SER A 488 -71.10 -9.59 0.26
N GLY A 489 -69.77 -9.50 0.42
CA GLY A 489 -68.83 -9.02 -0.61
C GLY A 489 -68.76 -7.50 -0.76
N LYS A 490 -69.46 -6.71 0.06
CA LYS A 490 -69.38 -5.24 0.00
C LYS A 490 -68.09 -4.75 0.65
N LYS A 491 -67.34 -3.91 -0.05
CA LYS A 491 -66.09 -3.33 0.43
C LYS A 491 -66.33 -2.05 1.23
N MET A 492 -65.34 -1.68 2.03
CA MET A 492 -65.31 -0.37 2.69
C MET A 492 -65.12 0.75 1.66
N ASN A 493 -65.75 1.90 1.88
CA ASN A 493 -65.70 3.02 0.94
C ASN A 493 -64.35 3.78 0.99
N LYS A 494 -63.70 3.81 2.15
CA LYS A 494 -62.41 4.48 2.38
C LYS A 494 -61.54 3.66 3.33
N THR A 495 -60.23 3.88 3.24
CA THR A 495 -59.27 3.38 4.22
C THR A 495 -59.47 4.16 5.52
N ILE A 496 -59.44 3.48 6.66
CA ILE A 496 -59.49 4.12 7.97
C ILE A 496 -58.07 4.14 8.55
N VAL A 497 -57.68 5.28 9.12
CA VAL A 497 -56.38 5.45 9.77
C VAL A 497 -56.60 6.05 11.16
N MET A 498 -55.85 5.56 12.14
CA MET A 498 -55.80 6.14 13.48
C MET A 498 -54.34 6.34 13.88
N LYS A 499 -53.96 7.59 14.09
CA LYS A 499 -52.65 7.95 14.63
C LYS A 499 -52.62 7.71 16.14
N PHE A 500 -51.51 7.18 16.65
CA PHE A 500 -51.28 7.08 18.09
C PHE A 500 -49.80 7.28 18.46
N SER A 501 -49.55 7.83 19.66
CA SER A 501 -48.21 8.04 20.21
C SER A 501 -48.00 7.29 21.52
N ILE A 502 -46.82 6.68 21.65
CA ILE A 502 -46.44 5.86 22.80
C ILE A 502 -45.80 6.74 23.87
N ARG A 503 -46.20 6.53 25.12
CA ARG A 503 -45.68 7.25 26.28
C ARG A 503 -44.20 7.00 26.57
#